data_AF-A0A8K0KTU1-F1
#
_entry.id   AF-A0A8K0KTU1-F1
#
_cell.length_a   1.000
_cell.length_b   1.000
_cell.length_c   1.000
_cell.angle_alpha   90.00
_cell.angle_beta   90.00
_cell.angle_gamma   90.00
#
_symmetry.space_group_name_H-M   'P 1'
#
loop_
_entity.id
_entity.type
_entity.pdbx_description
1 polymer ?
#
loop_
_entity_poly.entity_id
_entity_poly.type
_entity_poly.pdbx_seq_one_letter_code
_entity_poly.pdbx_strand_id
1 'polypeptide(L)'
;MKAIMLAAQNLMCGQTDVMIAGGMESMSNVPFYMKRGATTYGGVNLQDGIVFDGLTDVYNKIHMGNCAENTAKKCGISREDQDQYAMNSYKRSAKAYADGAFKSELLEVKIPQKKGKPDVLVNEDEEYKRVDFSKFKKLATVFQKEGGSVTAGNASTLNDGAAACVISTVSAAERLGAKPLARIVAFQDAATEPIDFPIAPAFAIPKVSFILELIVLAINW
;
A
#
# COMPACT_ATOMS: atom_id res chain seq x y z
N MET A 1 -4.77 5.81 3.87
CA MET A 1 -4.46 7.26 4.03
C MET A 1 -5.69 8.15 3.93
N LYS A 2 -6.46 8.14 2.82
CA LYS A 2 -7.61 9.06 2.64
C LYS A 2 -8.65 9.02 3.78
N ALA A 3 -8.95 7.86 4.35
CA ALA A 3 -9.82 7.72 5.52
C ALA A 3 -9.35 8.54 6.73
N ILE A 4 -8.03 8.56 7.01
CA ILE A 4 -7.43 9.36 8.08
C ILE A 4 -7.59 10.86 7.81
N MET A 5 -7.43 11.29 6.56
CA MET A 5 -7.63 12.70 6.16
C MET A 5 -9.08 13.13 6.38
N LEU A 6 -10.05 12.30 5.98
CA LEU A 6 -11.48 12.60 6.18
C LEU A 6 -11.83 12.65 7.67
N ALA A 7 -11.27 11.74 8.49
CA ALA A 7 -11.45 11.77 9.94
C ALA A 7 -10.86 13.05 10.56
N ALA A 8 -9.65 13.44 10.14
CA ALA A 8 -9.03 14.69 10.57
C ALA A 8 -9.89 15.91 10.20
N GLN A 9 -10.49 15.94 9.01
CA GLN A 9 -11.42 17.01 8.60
C GLN A 9 -12.66 17.08 9.49
N ASN A 10 -13.30 15.94 9.81
CA ASN A 10 -14.46 15.91 10.73
C ASN A 10 -14.10 16.46 12.13
N LEU A 11 -12.92 16.08 12.65
CA LEU A 11 -12.39 16.58 13.92
C LEU A 11 -12.10 18.09 13.87
N MET A 12 -11.48 18.57 12.78
CA MET A 12 -11.19 20.00 12.55
C MET A 12 -12.48 20.84 12.47
N CYS A 13 -13.54 20.30 11.88
CA CYS A 13 -14.84 20.95 11.81
C CYS A 13 -15.65 20.87 13.11
N GLY A 14 -15.15 20.19 14.16
CA GLY A 14 -15.84 20.04 15.43
C GLY A 14 -17.09 19.15 15.36
N GLN A 15 -17.22 18.30 14.34
CA GLN A 15 -18.37 17.40 14.18
C GLN A 15 -18.31 16.20 15.14
N THR A 16 -17.10 15.82 15.51
CA THR A 16 -16.80 14.79 16.51
C THR A 16 -15.46 15.15 17.18
N ASP A 17 -15.13 14.48 18.27
CA ASP A 17 -13.96 14.75 19.09
C ASP A 17 -12.97 13.57 19.17
N VAL A 18 -13.42 12.35 18.84
CA VAL A 18 -12.63 11.12 18.72
C VAL A 18 -13.14 10.28 17.54
N MET A 19 -12.21 9.72 16.75
CA MET A 19 -12.51 8.81 15.64
C MET A 19 -11.48 7.69 15.53
N ILE A 20 -11.90 6.54 14.99
CA ILE A 20 -11.00 5.51 14.49
C ILE A 20 -10.96 5.63 12.97
N ALA A 21 -9.77 5.64 12.38
CA ALA A 21 -9.60 5.69 10.94
C ALA A 21 -8.44 4.78 10.50
N GLY A 22 -8.59 4.14 9.35
CA GLY A 22 -7.66 3.10 8.91
C GLY A 22 -7.98 2.57 7.52
N GLY A 23 -7.52 1.35 7.26
CA GLY A 23 -7.84 0.60 6.06
C GLY A 23 -7.59 -0.89 6.32
N MET A 24 -8.30 -1.73 5.56
CA MET A 24 -8.15 -3.18 5.58
C MET A 24 -8.35 -3.70 4.18
N GLU A 25 -7.64 -4.77 3.83
CA GLU A 25 -7.79 -5.46 2.56
C GLU A 25 -7.56 -6.96 2.79
N SER A 26 -8.34 -7.79 2.09
CA SER A 26 -8.05 -9.23 2.02
C SER A 26 -8.08 -9.69 0.57
N MET A 27 -6.95 -9.50 -0.11
CA MET A 27 -6.79 -9.88 -1.52
C MET A 27 -6.99 -11.39 -1.72
N SER A 28 -6.62 -12.22 -0.74
CA SER A 28 -6.83 -13.68 -0.80
C SER A 28 -8.31 -14.09 -0.89
N ASN A 29 -9.23 -13.22 -0.47
CA ASN A 29 -10.67 -13.48 -0.46
C ASN A 29 -11.46 -12.68 -1.51
N VAL A 30 -10.80 -11.95 -2.40
CA VAL A 30 -11.47 -11.23 -3.48
C VAL A 30 -12.09 -12.24 -4.46
N PRO A 31 -13.39 -12.16 -4.74
CA PRO A 31 -14.06 -13.15 -5.58
C PRO A 31 -13.89 -12.87 -7.07
N PHE A 32 -14.29 -13.85 -7.88
CA PHE A 32 -14.51 -13.65 -9.31
C PHE A 32 -15.92 -13.11 -9.56
N TYR A 33 -16.08 -12.33 -10.62
CA TYR A 33 -17.33 -11.70 -11.02
C TYR A 33 -17.92 -12.32 -12.28
N MET A 34 -19.25 -12.46 -12.28
CA MET A 34 -20.04 -12.73 -13.49
C MET A 34 -21.01 -11.57 -13.71
N LYS A 35 -21.09 -11.09 -14.95
CA LYS A 35 -22.08 -10.05 -15.29
C LYS A 35 -23.49 -10.62 -15.15
N ARG A 36 -24.40 -9.83 -14.57
CA ARG A 36 -25.83 -10.17 -14.51
C ARG A 36 -26.43 -10.18 -15.92
N GLY A 37 -27.24 -11.18 -16.23
CA GLY A 37 -27.93 -11.31 -17.52
C GLY A 37 -28.04 -12.76 -17.97
N ALA A 38 -28.59 -12.98 -19.16
CA ALA A 38 -28.59 -14.29 -19.79
C ALA A 38 -27.17 -14.67 -20.23
N THR A 39 -26.75 -15.90 -19.94
CA THR A 39 -25.48 -16.44 -20.43
C THR A 39 -25.60 -16.72 -21.92
N THR A 40 -24.74 -16.09 -22.73
CA THR A 40 -24.73 -16.26 -24.19
C THR A 40 -24.19 -17.64 -24.58
N TYR A 41 -24.69 -18.20 -25.68
CA TYR A 41 -24.10 -19.40 -26.30
C TYR A 41 -22.64 -19.12 -26.68
N GLY A 42 -21.73 -20.07 -26.38
CA GLY A 42 -20.28 -19.91 -26.62
C GLY A 42 -19.43 -19.66 -25.37
N GLY A 43 -20.05 -19.56 -24.18
CA GLY A 43 -19.34 -19.51 -22.89
C GLY A 43 -19.38 -18.14 -22.22
N VAL A 44 -18.89 -18.11 -20.97
CA VAL A 44 -18.85 -16.91 -20.13
C VAL A 44 -17.47 -16.79 -19.50
N ASN A 45 -16.92 -15.58 -19.46
CA ASN A 45 -15.69 -15.29 -18.75
C ASN A 45 -16.01 -14.78 -17.33
N LEU A 46 -15.46 -15.45 -16.33
CA LEU A 46 -15.48 -14.96 -14.94
C LEU A 46 -14.28 -14.04 -14.74
N GLN A 47 -14.53 -12.80 -14.36
CA GLN A 47 -13.50 -11.79 -14.22
C GLN A 47 -12.89 -11.86 -12.81
N ASP A 48 -11.57 -11.94 -12.70
CA ASP A 48 -10.88 -11.82 -11.42
C ASP A 48 -11.08 -10.41 -10.86
N GLY A 49 -11.63 -10.30 -9.65
CA GLY A 49 -11.93 -9.00 -9.03
C GLY A 49 -10.67 -8.18 -8.70
N ILE A 50 -9.55 -8.84 -8.38
CA ILE A 50 -8.28 -8.16 -8.10
C ILE A 50 -7.80 -7.45 -9.37
N VAL A 51 -7.81 -8.18 -10.48
CA VAL A 51 -7.36 -7.64 -11.78
C VAL A 51 -8.33 -6.57 -12.25
N PHE A 52 -9.63 -6.83 -12.19
CA PHE A 52 -10.65 -5.96 -12.77
C PHE A 52 -10.82 -4.64 -12.01
N ASP A 53 -10.99 -4.67 -10.68
CA ASP A 53 -11.27 -3.47 -9.88
C ASP A 53 -10.00 -2.84 -9.29
N GLY A 54 -8.97 -3.64 -9.00
CA GLY A 54 -7.77 -3.19 -8.29
C GLY A 54 -6.60 -2.83 -9.19
N LEU A 55 -6.29 -3.65 -10.19
CA LEU A 55 -5.00 -3.61 -10.89
C LEU A 55 -5.07 -3.23 -12.38
N THR A 56 -6.25 -2.92 -12.92
CA THR A 56 -6.43 -2.51 -14.33
C THR A 56 -6.75 -1.04 -14.43
N ASP A 57 -5.95 -0.30 -15.21
CA ASP A 57 -6.26 1.09 -15.53
C ASP A 57 -7.50 1.16 -16.42
N VAL A 58 -8.50 1.93 -16.01
CA VAL A 58 -9.79 1.99 -16.70
C VAL A 58 -9.65 2.62 -18.09
N TYR A 59 -8.72 3.53 -18.30
CA TYR A 59 -8.64 4.31 -19.53
C TYR A 59 -7.77 3.63 -20.58
N ASN A 60 -6.60 3.14 -20.16
CA ASN A 60 -5.60 2.50 -21.00
C ASN A 60 -5.82 0.98 -21.14
N LYS A 61 -6.65 0.37 -20.29
CA LYS A 61 -6.94 -1.07 -20.28
C LYS A 61 -5.69 -1.94 -20.15
N ILE A 62 -4.74 -1.49 -19.33
CA ILE A 62 -3.47 -2.17 -19.04
C ILE A 62 -3.32 -2.39 -17.53
N HIS A 63 -2.44 -3.31 -17.14
CA HIS A 63 -2.12 -3.56 -15.75
C HIS A 63 -1.37 -2.37 -15.13
N MET A 64 -1.50 -2.11 -13.84
CA MET A 64 -0.73 -1.07 -13.12
C MET A 64 0.78 -1.18 -13.34
N GLY A 65 1.28 -2.41 -13.49
CA GLY A 65 2.68 -2.69 -13.81
C GLY A 65 3.13 -2.12 -15.17
N ASN A 66 2.24 -2.03 -16.16
CA ASN A 66 2.55 -1.37 -17.43
C ASN A 66 2.63 0.16 -17.28
N CYS A 67 1.84 0.76 -16.39
CA CYS A 67 1.98 2.18 -16.05
C CYS A 67 3.35 2.46 -15.41
N ALA A 68 3.83 1.56 -14.54
CA ALA A 68 5.17 1.65 -13.95
C ALA A 68 6.28 1.56 -15.02
N GLU A 69 6.16 0.66 -16.00
CA GLU A 69 7.11 0.58 -17.14
C GLU A 69 7.14 1.89 -17.94
N ASN A 70 5.98 2.53 -18.17
CA ASN A 70 5.90 3.82 -18.82
C ASN A 70 6.68 4.91 -18.05
N THR A 71 6.52 4.98 -16.72
CA THR A 71 7.30 5.91 -15.89
C THR A 71 8.79 5.57 -15.88
N ALA A 72 9.15 4.29 -15.74
CA ALA A 72 10.55 3.84 -15.78
C ALA A 72 11.25 4.31 -17.06
N LYS A 73 10.57 4.18 -18.21
CA LYS A 73 11.05 4.68 -19.49
C LYS A 73 11.18 6.21 -19.52
N LYS A 74 10.14 6.96 -19.10
CA LYS A 74 10.14 8.43 -19.11
C LYS A 74 11.23 9.03 -18.20
N CYS A 75 11.49 8.39 -17.06
CA CYS A 75 12.43 8.86 -16.05
C CYS A 75 13.82 8.23 -16.15
N GLY A 76 14.05 7.31 -17.09
CA GLY A 76 15.33 6.64 -17.27
C GLY A 76 15.73 5.73 -16.09
N ILE A 77 14.77 5.09 -15.43
CA ILE A 77 15.01 4.22 -14.27
C ILE A 77 15.32 2.81 -14.77
N SER A 78 16.56 2.37 -14.60
CA SER A 78 17.02 1.06 -15.10
C SER A 78 16.42 -0.11 -14.32
N ARG A 79 16.43 -1.30 -14.93
CA ARG A 79 16.10 -2.57 -14.26
C ARG A 79 17.00 -2.78 -13.04
N GLU A 80 18.28 -2.49 -13.18
CA GLU A 80 19.29 -2.66 -12.14
C GLU A 80 18.98 -1.78 -10.93
N ASP A 81 18.59 -0.51 -11.15
CA ASP A 81 18.23 0.41 -10.07
C ASP A 81 16.99 -0.09 -9.31
N GLN A 82 15.98 -0.58 -10.04
CA GLN A 82 14.76 -1.15 -9.44
C GLN A 82 15.07 -2.39 -8.61
N ASP A 83 15.88 -3.32 -9.14
CA ASP A 83 16.30 -4.51 -8.41
C ASP A 83 17.11 -4.14 -7.16
N GLN A 84 18.06 -3.19 -7.25
CA GLN A 84 18.83 -2.73 -6.09
C GLN A 84 17.92 -2.10 -5.02
N TYR A 85 16.96 -1.28 -5.43
CA TYR A 85 15.99 -0.68 -4.52
C TYR A 85 15.19 -1.76 -3.78
N ALA A 86 14.63 -2.72 -4.53
CA ALA A 86 13.85 -3.81 -3.95
C ALA A 86 14.68 -4.68 -3.00
N MET A 87 15.90 -5.07 -3.39
CA MET A 87 16.80 -5.82 -2.51
C MET A 87 17.14 -5.06 -1.23
N ASN A 88 17.32 -3.73 -1.32
CA ASN A 88 17.53 -2.88 -0.16
C ASN A 88 16.27 -2.79 0.72
N SER A 89 15.08 -2.77 0.15
CA SER A 89 13.80 -2.81 0.88
C SER A 89 13.67 -4.09 1.72
N TYR A 90 13.96 -5.26 1.14
CA TYR A 90 13.98 -6.54 1.87
C TYR A 90 14.99 -6.52 3.03
N LYS A 91 16.21 -6.01 2.80
CA LYS A 91 17.25 -5.90 3.84
C LYS A 91 16.84 -4.97 4.98
N ARG A 92 16.24 -3.81 4.66
CA ARG A 92 15.75 -2.86 5.67
C ARG A 92 14.64 -3.47 6.51
N SER A 93 13.70 -4.17 5.88
CA SER A 93 12.61 -4.87 6.57
C SER A 93 13.14 -5.93 7.52
N ALA A 94 14.03 -6.81 7.03
CA ALA A 94 14.66 -7.84 7.85
C ALA A 94 15.44 -7.26 9.04
N LYS A 95 16.15 -6.15 8.84
CA LYS A 95 16.84 -5.44 9.91
C LYS A 95 15.87 -4.84 10.94
N ALA A 96 14.80 -4.19 10.49
CA ALA A 96 13.81 -3.60 11.40
C ALA A 96 13.13 -4.66 12.28
N TYR A 97 12.85 -5.85 11.74
CA TYR A 97 12.39 -7.00 12.51
C TYR A 97 13.44 -7.49 13.51
N ALA A 98 14.69 -7.67 13.08
CA ALA A 98 15.78 -8.09 13.97
C ALA A 98 16.02 -7.09 15.11
N ASP A 99 15.87 -5.79 14.85
CA ASP A 99 16.02 -4.71 15.82
C ASP A 99 14.76 -4.53 16.70
N GLY A 100 13.65 -5.21 16.37
CA GLY A 100 12.39 -5.14 17.12
C GLY A 100 11.59 -3.85 16.93
N ALA A 101 11.77 -3.15 15.81
CA ALA A 101 11.12 -1.86 15.52
C ALA A 101 9.58 -1.94 15.52
N PHE A 102 9.02 -3.08 15.14
CA PHE A 102 7.56 -3.25 15.00
C PHE A 102 6.85 -3.71 16.29
N LYS A 103 7.56 -3.90 17.40
CA LYS A 103 6.98 -4.43 18.66
C LYS A 103 5.81 -3.60 19.21
N SER A 104 5.80 -2.29 18.97
CA SER A 104 4.74 -1.38 19.41
C SER A 104 3.67 -1.14 18.35
N GLU A 105 3.84 -1.66 17.14
CA GLU A 105 2.96 -1.42 15.99
C GLU A 105 2.12 -2.66 15.64
N LEU A 106 2.72 -3.85 15.72
CA LEU A 106 2.06 -5.10 15.34
C LEU A 106 1.34 -5.75 16.52
N LEU A 107 0.14 -6.26 16.24
CA LEU A 107 -0.61 -7.12 17.13
C LEU A 107 -0.58 -8.55 16.59
N GLU A 108 -0.36 -9.53 17.48
CA GLU A 108 -0.43 -10.95 17.12
C GLU A 108 -1.86 -11.33 16.74
N VAL A 109 -2.01 -12.00 15.59
CA VAL A 109 -3.26 -12.57 15.12
C VAL A 109 -3.26 -14.08 15.36
N LYS A 110 -4.28 -14.56 16.06
CA LYS A 110 -4.49 -16.00 16.30
C LYS A 110 -5.45 -16.55 15.25
N ILE A 111 -5.03 -17.59 14.53
CA ILE A 111 -5.82 -18.25 13.50
C ILE A 111 -6.29 -19.60 14.04
N PRO A 112 -7.58 -19.73 14.41
CA PRO A 112 -8.13 -20.97 14.92
C PRO A 112 -7.96 -22.12 13.92
N GLN A 113 -7.47 -23.25 14.42
CA GLN A 113 -7.32 -24.47 13.62
C GLN A 113 -8.48 -25.44 13.86
N LYS A 114 -8.57 -26.48 13.02
CA LYS A 114 -9.56 -27.56 13.19
C LYS A 114 -9.45 -28.17 14.59
N LYS A 115 -10.59 -28.66 15.12
CA LYS A 115 -10.71 -29.24 16.47
C LYS A 115 -9.54 -30.18 16.81
N GLY A 116 -8.86 -29.88 17.91
CA GLY A 116 -7.73 -30.68 18.43
C GLY A 116 -6.34 -30.20 18.00
N LYS A 117 -6.23 -29.19 17.12
CA LYS A 117 -4.95 -28.54 16.79
C LYS A 117 -4.84 -27.18 17.50
N PRO A 118 -3.63 -26.78 17.94
CA PRO A 118 -3.41 -25.44 18.49
C PRO A 118 -3.60 -24.37 17.41
N ASP A 119 -3.93 -23.15 17.84
CA ASP A 119 -4.01 -21.98 16.96
C ASP A 119 -2.66 -21.70 16.29
N VAL A 120 -2.71 -21.23 15.04
CA VAL A 120 -1.52 -20.66 14.38
C VAL A 120 -1.41 -19.21 14.81
N LEU A 121 -0.24 -18.81 15.31
CA LEU A 121 0.04 -17.43 15.70
C LEU A 121 0.79 -16.74 14.56
N VAL A 122 0.26 -15.61 14.11
CA VAL A 122 0.91 -14.72 13.14
C VAL A 122 1.27 -13.43 13.87
N ASN A 123 2.58 -13.23 14.10
CA ASN A 123 3.12 -12.13 14.89
C ASN A 123 4.22 -11.33 14.16
N GLU A 124 4.43 -11.62 12.88
CA GLU A 124 5.37 -10.94 12.00
C GLU A 124 4.85 -10.96 10.56
N ASP A 125 5.23 -9.98 9.76
CA ASP A 125 4.98 -9.99 8.31
C ASP A 125 5.61 -11.22 7.64
N GLU A 126 4.91 -11.77 6.66
CA GLU A 126 5.36 -12.97 5.93
C GLU A 126 6.34 -12.63 4.81
N GLU A 127 6.09 -11.54 4.07
CA GLU A 127 6.67 -11.31 2.75
C GLU A 127 8.18 -11.07 2.79
N TYR A 128 8.69 -10.32 3.77
CA TYR A 128 10.11 -9.94 3.80
C TYR A 128 11.07 -11.14 3.91
N LYS A 129 10.56 -12.31 4.32
CA LYS A 129 11.30 -13.58 4.42
C LYS A 129 11.29 -14.36 3.11
N ARG A 130 10.37 -14.07 2.18
CA ARG A 130 10.15 -14.79 0.92
C ARG A 130 11.01 -14.24 -0.22
N VAL A 131 12.31 -14.12 0.03
CA VAL A 131 13.25 -13.50 -0.92
C VAL A 131 14.45 -14.39 -1.22
N ASP A 132 14.82 -14.46 -2.49
CA ASP A 132 16.08 -15.05 -2.95
C ASP A 132 16.83 -14.01 -3.79
N PHE A 133 17.78 -13.33 -3.14
CA PHE A 133 18.58 -12.27 -3.75
C PHE A 133 19.34 -12.75 -5.01
N SER A 134 19.68 -14.04 -5.11
CA SER A 134 20.39 -14.59 -6.26
C SER A 134 19.53 -14.67 -7.53
N LYS A 135 18.19 -14.62 -7.37
CA LYS A 135 17.24 -14.74 -8.48
C LYS A 135 16.90 -13.41 -9.13
N PHE A 136 17.10 -12.26 -8.48
CA PHE A 136 16.66 -10.95 -9.00
C PHE A 136 17.06 -10.72 -10.45
N LYS A 137 18.35 -10.88 -10.78
CA LYS A 137 18.87 -10.70 -12.15
C LYS A 137 18.32 -11.71 -13.19
N LYS A 138 17.70 -12.79 -12.74
CA LYS A 138 17.16 -13.88 -13.58
C LYS A 138 15.64 -13.81 -13.73
N LEU A 139 14.96 -12.98 -12.94
CA LEU A 139 13.50 -12.85 -13.03
C LEU A 139 13.11 -12.20 -14.35
N ALA A 140 12.14 -12.82 -15.02
CA ALA A 140 11.52 -12.28 -16.22
C ALA A 140 10.65 -11.06 -15.88
N THR A 141 10.54 -10.16 -16.85
CA THR A 141 9.62 -9.02 -16.77
C THR A 141 8.20 -9.51 -17.05
N VAL A 142 7.28 -9.22 -16.14
CA VAL A 142 5.94 -9.86 -16.13
C VAL A 142 4.87 -9.03 -16.82
N PHE A 143 5.08 -7.73 -16.97
CA PHE A 143 4.10 -6.80 -17.55
C PHE A 143 4.44 -6.40 -18.99
N GLN A 144 5.73 -6.38 -19.34
CA GLN A 144 6.20 -5.99 -20.67
C GLN A 144 7.31 -6.94 -21.14
N LYS A 145 7.13 -7.52 -22.33
CA LYS A 145 8.08 -8.50 -22.90
C LYS A 145 9.36 -7.83 -23.40
N GLU A 146 9.23 -6.78 -24.19
CA GLU A 146 10.37 -6.10 -24.82
C GLU A 146 10.72 -4.82 -24.06
N GLY A 147 11.97 -4.70 -23.61
CA GLY A 147 12.44 -3.52 -22.88
C GLY A 147 11.74 -3.29 -21.54
N GLY A 148 11.19 -4.35 -20.94
CA GLY A 148 10.61 -4.28 -19.59
C GLY A 148 11.67 -4.20 -18.50
N SER A 149 11.27 -3.74 -17.33
CA SER A 149 12.09 -3.55 -16.14
C SER A 149 11.42 -4.05 -14.86
N VAL A 150 10.10 -4.17 -14.85
CA VAL A 150 9.33 -4.56 -13.67
C VAL A 150 9.18 -6.08 -13.60
N THR A 151 9.50 -6.65 -12.43
CA THR A 151 9.45 -8.08 -12.14
C THR A 151 8.72 -8.37 -10.84
N ALA A 152 8.38 -9.65 -10.60
CA ALA A 152 7.83 -10.07 -9.32
C ALA A 152 8.77 -9.81 -8.12
N GLY A 153 10.08 -9.67 -8.35
CA GLY A 153 11.04 -9.40 -7.28
C GLY A 153 11.12 -7.92 -6.89
N ASN A 154 10.78 -7.02 -7.81
CA ASN A 154 10.89 -5.57 -7.61
C ASN A 154 9.54 -4.83 -7.62
N ALA A 155 8.43 -5.53 -7.83
CA ALA A 155 7.07 -5.06 -7.59
C ALA A 155 6.56 -5.49 -6.20
N SER A 156 5.51 -4.82 -5.72
CA SER A 156 4.76 -5.29 -4.54
C SER A 156 4.02 -6.60 -4.83
N THR A 157 3.81 -7.41 -3.80
CA THR A 157 2.99 -8.63 -3.89
C THR A 157 1.51 -8.34 -3.60
N LEU A 158 0.67 -9.38 -3.63
CA LEU A 158 -0.72 -9.31 -3.19
C LEU A 158 -0.77 -9.77 -1.73
N ASN A 159 -1.38 -8.98 -0.84
CA ASN A 159 -1.29 -9.19 0.60
C ASN A 159 -2.65 -9.06 1.29
N ASP A 160 -2.75 -9.62 2.49
CA ASP A 160 -3.86 -9.42 3.41
C ASP A 160 -3.37 -8.62 4.63
N GLY A 161 -4.15 -7.66 5.11
CA GLY A 161 -3.76 -6.88 6.28
C GLY A 161 -4.72 -5.74 6.61
N ALA A 162 -4.55 -5.17 7.81
CA ALA A 162 -5.31 -4.01 8.26
C ALA A 162 -4.46 -3.12 9.17
N ALA A 163 -4.72 -1.82 9.14
CA ALA A 163 -4.13 -0.85 10.04
C ALA A 163 -5.18 0.18 10.46
N ALA A 164 -5.12 0.65 11.72
CA ALA A 164 -6.02 1.66 12.25
C ALA A 164 -5.31 2.58 13.24
N CYS A 165 -5.76 3.82 13.29
CA CYS A 165 -5.33 4.82 14.26
C CYS A 165 -6.53 5.35 15.03
N VAL A 166 -6.35 5.60 16.32
CA VAL A 166 -7.25 6.45 17.10
C VAL A 166 -6.79 7.89 16.95
N ILE A 167 -7.69 8.76 16.51
CA ILE A 167 -7.42 10.17 16.25
C ILE A 167 -8.42 10.99 17.06
N SER A 168 -7.95 12.03 17.73
CA SER A 168 -8.81 12.90 18.53
C SER A 168 -8.42 14.36 18.38
N THR A 169 -9.30 15.25 18.82
CA THR A 169 -8.91 16.62 19.14
C THR A 169 -7.99 16.66 20.36
N VAL A 170 -7.26 17.75 20.55
CA VAL A 170 -6.40 17.95 21.72
C VAL A 170 -7.24 17.98 23.00
N SER A 171 -8.35 18.71 23.00
CA SER A 171 -9.25 18.80 24.15
C SER A 171 -9.85 17.46 24.56
N ALA A 172 -10.17 16.58 23.59
CA ALA A 172 -10.64 15.23 23.89
C ALA A 172 -9.54 14.36 24.50
N ALA A 173 -8.31 14.43 23.97
CA ALA A 173 -7.17 13.70 24.53
C ALA A 173 -6.91 14.12 25.99
N GLU A 174 -6.91 15.43 26.26
CA GLU A 174 -6.77 15.98 27.62
C GLU A 174 -7.89 15.51 28.55
N ARG A 175 -9.15 15.63 28.12
CA ARG A 175 -10.32 15.18 28.89
C ARG A 175 -10.25 13.69 29.24
N LEU A 176 -9.71 12.87 28.35
CA LEU A 176 -9.59 11.41 28.52
C LEU A 176 -8.29 10.99 29.22
N GLY A 177 -7.39 11.93 29.53
CA GLY A 177 -6.07 11.63 30.10
C GLY A 177 -5.17 10.84 29.14
N ALA A 178 -5.42 10.90 27.83
CA ALA A 178 -4.63 10.21 26.81
C ALA A 178 -3.41 11.06 26.41
N LYS A 179 -2.26 10.40 26.19
CA LYS A 179 -1.04 11.04 25.68
C LYS A 179 -0.98 10.94 24.14
N PRO A 180 -1.09 12.04 23.39
CA PRO A 180 -0.96 12.00 21.93
C PRO A 180 0.44 11.51 21.49
N LEU A 181 0.50 10.69 20.45
CA LEU A 181 1.76 10.17 19.88
C LEU A 181 2.34 11.09 18.80
N ALA A 182 1.45 11.69 17.99
CA ALA A 182 1.80 12.58 16.90
C ALA A 182 0.65 13.56 16.66
N ARG A 183 0.91 14.59 15.85
CA ARG A 183 -0.08 15.56 15.41
C ARG A 183 -0.18 15.53 13.89
N ILE A 184 -1.40 15.42 13.37
CA ILE A 184 -1.65 15.61 11.94
C ILE A 184 -1.53 17.10 11.64
N VAL A 185 -0.50 17.51 10.91
CA VAL A 185 -0.20 18.93 10.65
C VAL A 185 -0.85 19.40 9.34
N ALA A 186 -0.70 18.62 8.27
CA ALA A 186 -1.30 18.90 6.97
C ALA A 186 -1.42 17.60 6.16
N PHE A 187 -2.27 17.62 5.13
CA PHE A 187 -2.45 16.55 4.16
C PHE A 187 -2.93 17.15 2.84
N GLN A 188 -2.66 16.48 1.72
CA GLN A 188 -3.07 16.95 0.39
C GLN A 188 -3.24 15.79 -0.58
N ASP A 189 -4.20 15.93 -1.50
CA ASP A 189 -4.37 15.06 -2.66
C ASP A 189 -3.74 15.71 -3.91
N ALA A 190 -3.19 14.87 -4.79
CA ALA A 190 -2.82 15.28 -6.13
C ALA A 190 -3.19 14.16 -7.11
N ALA A 191 -3.47 14.56 -8.35
CA ALA A 191 -3.75 13.65 -9.45
C ALA A 191 -2.98 14.11 -10.69
N THR A 192 -2.70 13.15 -11.57
CA THR A 192 -2.03 13.33 -12.85
C THR A 192 -2.81 12.55 -13.91
N GLU A 193 -2.28 12.47 -15.13
CA GLU A 193 -2.78 11.50 -16.10
C GLU A 193 -2.77 10.08 -15.49
N PRO A 194 -3.79 9.23 -15.75
CA PRO A 194 -3.93 7.92 -15.11
C PRO A 194 -2.71 7.01 -15.27
N ILE A 195 -2.10 6.99 -16.47
CA ILE A 195 -0.89 6.19 -16.74
C ILE A 195 0.35 6.69 -15.99
N ASP A 196 0.34 7.95 -15.54
CA ASP A 196 1.44 8.61 -14.84
C ASP A 196 1.20 8.67 -13.32
N PHE A 197 0.28 7.87 -12.77
CA PHE A 197 0.05 7.81 -11.32
C PHE A 197 1.33 7.56 -10.48
N PRO A 198 2.40 6.85 -10.94
CA PRO A 198 3.60 6.66 -10.14
C PRO A 198 4.30 7.98 -9.75
N ILE A 199 4.10 9.06 -10.52
CA ILE A 199 4.66 10.38 -10.23
C ILE A 199 3.69 11.31 -9.49
N ALA A 200 2.41 10.93 -9.32
CA ALA A 200 1.44 11.73 -8.58
C ALA A 200 1.90 12.13 -7.15
N PRO A 201 2.59 11.26 -6.37
CA PRO A 201 3.12 11.65 -5.07
C PRO A 201 4.09 12.84 -5.11
N ALA A 202 4.85 13.00 -6.21
CA ALA A 202 5.77 14.12 -6.39
C ALA A 202 5.06 15.48 -6.54
N PHE A 203 3.75 15.48 -6.82
CA PHE A 203 2.92 16.69 -6.85
C PHE A 203 2.20 16.94 -5.51
N ALA A 204 1.94 15.89 -4.71
CA ALA A 204 1.29 16.03 -3.42
C ALA A 204 2.26 16.53 -2.34
N ILE A 205 3.48 15.99 -2.29
CA ILE A 205 4.47 16.29 -1.25
C ILE A 205 4.88 17.78 -1.22
N PRO A 206 5.20 18.44 -2.35
CA PRO A 206 5.54 19.86 -2.34
C PRO A 206 4.38 20.74 -1.89
N LYS A 207 3.13 20.38 -2.20
CA LYS A 207 1.95 21.12 -1.73
C LYS A 207 1.81 21.05 -0.21
N VAL A 208 2.04 19.87 0.38
CA VAL A 208 2.09 19.74 1.86
C VAL A 208 3.23 20.58 2.44
N SER A 209 4.43 20.49 1.85
CA SER A 209 5.61 21.23 2.33
C SER A 209 5.39 22.75 2.27
N PHE A 210 4.77 23.24 1.21
CA PHE A 210 4.38 24.65 1.05
C PHE A 210 3.38 25.10 2.12
N ILE A 211 2.34 24.32 2.41
CA ILE A 211 1.37 24.61 3.48
C ILE A 211 2.06 24.71 4.84
N LEU A 212 3.10 23.90 5.05
CA LEU A 212 3.85 23.85 6.30
C LEU A 212 5.00 24.87 6.37
N GLU A 213 5.24 25.64 5.31
CA GLU A 213 6.43 26.49 5.15
C GLU A 213 7.75 25.71 5.38
N LEU A 214 7.75 24.42 5.06
CA LEU A 214 8.90 23.53 5.22
C LEU A 214 9.62 23.33 3.89
N ILE A 215 10.95 23.26 3.96
CA ILE A 215 11.76 22.72 2.88
C ILE A 215 11.65 21.19 2.95
N VAL A 216 11.51 20.50 1.82
CA VAL A 216 11.39 19.01 1.76
C VAL A 216 12.53 18.30 2.51
N LEU A 217 13.72 18.91 2.56
CA LEU A 217 14.89 18.42 3.30
C LEU A 217 14.74 18.44 4.83
N ALA A 218 13.72 19.12 5.37
CA ALA A 218 13.45 19.17 6.82
C ALA A 218 12.63 17.97 7.31
N ILE A 219 12.21 17.05 6.43
CA ILE A 219 11.45 15.86 6.78
C ILE A 219 12.40 14.80 7.34
N ASN A 220 12.34 14.56 8.66
CA ASN A 220 13.05 13.49 9.33
C ASN A 220 12.12 12.30 9.58
N TRP A 221 12.56 11.09 9.24
CA TRP A 221 11.97 9.80 9.60
C TRP A 221 13.06 8.91 10.20
#